data_AF-A0A7V0IU60-F1
#
_entry.id   AF-A0A7V0IU60-F1
#
_cell.length_a   1.000
_cell.length_b   1.000
_cell.length_c   1.000
_cell.angle_alpha   90.00
_cell.angle_beta   90.00
_cell.angle_gamma   90.00
#
_symmetry.space_group_name_H-M   'P 1'
#
loop_
_entity.id
_entity.type
_entity.pdbx_description
1 polymer ?
#
loop_
_entity_poly.entity_id
_entity_poly.type
_entity_poly.pdbx_seq_one_letter_code
_entity_poly.pdbx_strand_id
1 'polypeptide(L)'
;FNIRRAEFADDPSPLEADCECHTCTGYSRAYLRHLQVTSELSVHRLISIHNLWVTQRLLADARSAIGGGRFEAFRTEVVKTRGDRRDSDGVRPDPSD
;
A
#
# COMPACT_ATOMS: atom_id res chain seq x y z
N PHE A 1 -1.75 -6.85 0.26
CA PHE A 1 -3.00 -6.12 0.54
C PHE A 1 -4.11 -6.52 -0.43
N ASN A 2 -5.28 -6.94 0.06
CA ASN A 2 -6.45 -7.27 -0.76
C ASN A 2 -7.67 -6.47 -0.27
N ILE A 3 -8.10 -5.47 -1.05
CA ILE A 3 -9.18 -4.55 -0.65
C ILE A 3 -10.57 -5.21 -0.57
N ARG A 4 -10.73 -6.45 -1.09
CA ARG A 4 -12.02 -7.18 -1.05
C ARG A 4 -12.30 -7.85 0.30
N ARG A 5 -11.34 -7.87 1.22
CA ARG A 5 -11.48 -8.49 2.56
C ARG A 5 -12.73 -7.96 3.27
N ALA A 6 -13.44 -8.85 3.96
CA ALA A 6 -14.73 -8.52 4.59
C ALA A 6 -14.61 -7.47 5.70
N GLU A 7 -13.49 -7.48 6.43
CA GLU A 7 -13.20 -6.51 7.50
C GLU A 7 -13.17 -5.05 7.00
N PHE A 8 -12.92 -4.82 5.71
CA PHE A 8 -12.90 -3.49 5.12
C PHE A 8 -14.27 -3.00 4.67
N ALA A 9 -15.36 -3.75 4.87
CA ALA A 9 -16.69 -3.37 4.42
C ALA A 9 -17.14 -2.01 4.96
N ASP A 10 -16.87 -1.76 6.25
CA ASP A 10 -17.29 -0.55 6.96
C ASP A 10 -16.10 0.21 7.58
N ASP A 11 -14.87 -0.10 7.16
CA ASP A 11 -13.66 0.56 7.67
C ASP A 11 -13.53 1.99 7.09
N PRO A 12 -13.73 3.05 7.92
CA PRO A 12 -13.63 4.43 7.46
C PRO A 12 -12.18 4.89 7.33
N SER A 13 -11.21 4.09 7.77
CA SER A 13 -9.79 4.42 7.74
C SER A 13 -9.28 4.55 6.31
N PRO A 14 -8.23 5.35 6.09
CA PRO A 14 -7.56 5.41 4.79
C PRO A 14 -6.92 4.07 4.46
N LEU A 15 -6.55 3.88 3.18
CA LEU A 15 -5.84 2.69 2.73
C LEU A 15 -4.57 2.44 3.56
N GLU A 16 -3.75 3.48 3.76
CA GLU A 16 -2.58 3.50 4.65
C GLU A 16 -2.57 4.81 5.47
N ALA A 17 -2.38 4.71 6.78
CA ALA A 17 -2.49 5.85 7.71
C ALA A 17 -1.44 6.95 7.48
N ASP A 18 -0.20 6.57 7.17
CA ASP A 18 0.93 7.50 6.99
C ASP A 18 1.17 7.87 5.51
N CYS A 19 0.15 7.71 4.66
CA CYS A 19 0.22 7.97 3.23
C CYS A 19 -0.54 9.24 2.85
N GLU A 20 0.17 10.21 2.28
CA GLU A 20 -0.39 11.51 1.89
C GLU A 20 -0.89 11.55 0.42
N CYS A 21 -0.95 10.41 -0.27
CA CYS A 21 -1.43 10.37 -1.64
C CYS A 21 -2.92 10.74 -1.73
N HIS A 22 -3.37 11.22 -2.90
CA HIS A 22 -4.76 11.60 -3.15
C HIS A 22 -5.77 10.50 -2.74
N THR A 23 -5.41 9.23 -2.92
CA THR A 23 -6.28 8.11 -2.54
C THR A 23 -6.42 7.99 -1.03
N CYS A 24 -5.32 8.08 -0.29
CA CYS A 24 -5.33 7.91 1.17
C CYS A 24 -5.87 9.14 1.91
N THR A 25 -5.77 10.33 1.33
CA THR A 25 -6.32 11.55 1.95
C THR A 25 -7.81 11.76 1.64
N GLY A 26 -8.32 11.18 0.54
CA GLY A 26 -9.69 11.41 0.08
C GLY A 26 -10.67 10.25 0.26
N TYR A 27 -10.19 9.02 0.45
CA TYR A 27 -11.05 7.82 0.36
C TYR A 27 -10.76 6.78 1.44
N SER A 28 -11.83 6.19 1.97
CA SER A 28 -11.76 5.12 2.97
C SER A 28 -11.58 3.74 2.34
N ARG A 29 -11.12 2.77 3.14
CA ARG A 29 -11.08 1.35 2.73
C ARG A 29 -12.47 0.82 2.38
N ALA A 30 -13.51 1.21 3.13
CA ALA A 30 -14.90 0.90 2.80
C ALA A 30 -15.29 1.35 1.39
N TYR A 31 -14.97 2.58 1.04
CA TYR A 31 -15.28 3.12 -0.28
C TYR A 31 -14.49 2.42 -1.40
N LEU A 32 -13.19 2.21 -1.20
CA LEU A 32 -12.35 1.50 -2.17
C LEU A 32 -12.81 0.06 -2.37
N ARG A 33 -13.23 -0.61 -1.29
CA ARG A 33 -13.81 -1.96 -1.36
C ARG A 33 -15.13 -1.96 -2.13
N HIS A 34 -16.00 -1.00 -1.85
CA HIS A 34 -17.27 -0.84 -2.57
C HIS A 34 -17.01 -0.77 -4.07
N LEU A 35 -16.15 0.15 -4.52
CA LEU A 35 -15.78 0.29 -5.94
C LEU A 35 -15.22 -1.02 -6.53
N GLN A 36 -14.38 -1.74 -5.77
CA GLN A 36 -13.82 -3.00 -6.23
C GLN A 36 -14.89 -4.10 -6.39
N VAL A 37 -15.86 -4.17 -5.48
CA VAL A 37 -16.93 -5.19 -5.49
C VAL A 37 -17.97 -4.87 -6.55
N THR A 38 -18.27 -3.60 -6.79
CA THR A 38 -19.17 -3.15 -7.86
C THR A 38 -18.49 -3.10 -9.23
N SER A 39 -17.21 -3.47 -9.33
CA SER A 39 -16.43 -3.48 -10.57
C SER A 39 -16.32 -2.11 -11.25
N GLU A 40 -16.24 -1.05 -10.45
CA GLU A 40 -16.09 0.33 -10.92
C GLU A 40 -14.64 0.61 -11.33
N LEU A 41 -14.43 1.10 -12.56
CA LEU A 41 -13.09 1.34 -13.10
C LEU A 41 -12.26 2.35 -12.28
N SER A 42 -12.92 3.27 -11.58
CA SER A 42 -12.29 4.27 -10.72
C SER A 42 -11.40 3.66 -9.64
N VAL A 43 -11.69 2.43 -9.19
CA VAL A 43 -10.84 1.75 -8.20
C VAL A 43 -9.42 1.55 -8.70
N HIS A 44 -9.25 1.18 -9.98
CA HIS A 44 -7.93 0.95 -10.56
C HIS A 44 -7.11 2.23 -10.64
N ARG A 45 -7.76 3.36 -10.93
CA ARG A 45 -7.10 4.68 -10.92
C ARG A 45 -6.63 5.05 -9.52
N LEU A 46 -7.50 4.91 -8.51
CA LEU A 46 -7.17 5.24 -7.13
C LEU A 46 -6.06 4.34 -6.57
N ILE A 47 -6.12 3.04 -6.82
CA ILE A 47 -5.06 2.11 -6.41
C ILE A 47 -3.75 2.42 -7.14
N SER A 48 -3.79 2.75 -8.43
CA SER A 48 -2.58 3.14 -9.18
C SER A 48 -1.93 4.40 -8.61
N ILE A 49 -2.73 5.41 -8.23
CA ILE A 49 -2.21 6.63 -7.60
C ILE A 49 -1.48 6.31 -6.29
N HIS A 50 -2.07 5.50 -5.41
CA HIS A 50 -1.42 5.06 -4.18
C HIS A 50 -0.12 4.29 -4.46
N ASN A 51 -0.17 3.31 -5.36
CA ASN A 51 0.99 2.48 -5.69
C ASN A 51 2.15 3.31 -6.23
N LEU A 52 1.88 4.26 -7.14
CA LEU A 52 2.90 5.15 -7.69
C LEU A 52 3.47 6.07 -6.63
N TRP A 53 2.65 6.59 -5.71
CA TRP A 53 3.14 7.41 -4.61
C TRP A 53 4.10 6.65 -3.69
N VAL A 54 3.68 5.47 -3.22
CA VAL A 54 4.50 4.63 -2.33
C VAL A 54 5.79 4.18 -3.00
N THR A 55 5.73 3.84 -4.30
CA THR A 55 6.91 3.45 -5.06
C THR A 55 7.89 4.60 -5.21
N GLN A 56 7.41 5.80 -5.56
CA GLN A 56 8.28 6.97 -5.70
C GLN A 56 8.93 7.36 -4.37
N ARG A 57 8.18 7.31 -3.25
CA ARG A 57 8.74 7.55 -1.91
C ARG A 57 9.83 6.54 -1.57
N LEU A 58 9.59 5.25 -1.78
CA LEU A 58 10.60 4.22 -1.56
C LEU A 58 11.88 4.48 -2.36
N LEU A 59 11.74 4.83 -3.64
CA LEU A 59 12.90 5.10 -4.50
C LEU A 59 13.64 6.39 -4.11
N ALA A 60 12.93 7.41 -3.63
CA ALA A 60 13.53 8.62 -3.09
C ALA A 60 14.34 8.32 -1.82
N ASP A 61 13.77 7.55 -0.89
CA ASP A 61 14.44 7.14 0.35
C ASP A 61 15.67 6.28 0.05
N ALA A 62 15.55 5.35 -0.91
CA ALA A 62 16.65 4.52 -1.37
C ALA A 62 17.79 5.36 -1.98
N ARG A 63 17.46 6.34 -2.82
CA ARG A 63 18.43 7.27 -3.42
C ARG A 63 19.18 8.06 -2.34
N SER A 64 18.45 8.57 -1.35
CA SER A 64 19.05 9.28 -0.20
C SER A 64 19.94 8.36 0.64
N ALA A 65 19.56 7.10 0.83
CA ALA A 65 20.36 6.12 1.56
C ALA A 65 21.66 5.76 0.83
N ILE A 66 21.61 5.64 -0.50
CA ILE A 66 22.81 5.43 -1.35
C ILE A 66 23.74 6.65 -1.23
N GLY A 67 23.21 7.87 -1.38
CA GLY A 67 24.00 9.09 -1.24
C GLY A 67 24.64 9.27 0.14
N GLY A 68 24.03 8.72 1.18
CA GLY A 68 24.55 8.71 2.55
C GLY A 68 25.36 7.47 2.95
N GLY A 69 25.66 6.55 2.02
CA GLY A 69 26.42 5.32 2.33
C GLY A 69 25.73 4.35 3.29
N ARG A 70 24.41 4.49 3.49
CA ARG A 70 23.60 3.74 4.47
C ARG A 70 22.58 2.79 3.83
N PHE A 71 22.81 2.42 2.57
CA PHE A 71 21.86 1.63 1.78
C PHE A 71 21.57 0.24 2.41
N GLU A 72 22.57 -0.44 2.95
CA GLU A 72 22.36 -1.74 3.60
C GLU A 72 21.44 -1.63 4.83
N ALA A 73 21.67 -0.64 5.69
CA ALA A 73 20.80 -0.38 6.84
C ALA A 73 19.36 -0.07 6.41
N PHE A 74 19.20 0.77 5.39
CA PHE A 74 17.90 1.08 4.79
C PHE A 74 17.22 -0.19 4.23
N ARG A 75 17.95 -1.05 3.52
CA ARG A 75 17.43 -2.30 2.98
C ARG A 75 16.89 -3.21 4.09
N THR A 76 17.66 -3.39 5.17
CA THR A 76 17.24 -4.19 6.33
C THR A 76 15.98 -3.62 6.98
N GLU A 77 15.91 -2.30 7.18
CA GLU A 77 14.75 -1.62 7.74
C GLU A 77 13.49 -1.79 6.87
N VAL A 78 13.63 -1.60 5.56
CA VAL A 78 12.51 -1.75 4.60
C VAL A 78 12.00 -3.18 4.55
N VAL A 79 12.90 -4.17 4.49
CA VAL A 79 12.52 -5.59 4.47
C VAL A 79 11.81 -5.97 5.76
N LYS A 80 12.31 -5.53 6.92
CA LYS A 80 11.64 -5.76 8.20
C LYS A 80 10.24 -5.14 8.24
N THR A 81 10.15 -3.85 7.98
CA THR A 81 8.89 -3.08 8.05
C THR A 81 7.83 -3.61 7.06
N ARG A 82 8.24 -3.98 5.84
CA ARG A 82 7.33 -4.51 4.82
C ARG A 82 7.02 -5.99 5.00
N GLY A 83 7.95 -6.76 5.55
CA GLY A 83 7.71 -8.14 5.98
C GLY A 83 6.61 -8.19 7.05
N ASP A 84 6.76 -7.37 8.10
CA ASP A 84 5.79 -7.26 9.18
C ASP A 84 4.39 -6.84 8.67
N ARG A 85 4.33 -5.90 7.71
CA ARG A 85 3.06 -5.49 7.05
C ARG A 85 2.44 -6.61 6.20
N ARG A 86 3.25 -7.44 5.53
CA ARG A 86 2.75 -8.55 4.70
C ARG A 86 2.07 -9.62 5.57
N ASP A 87 2.61 -9.84 6.77
CA ASP A 87 2.08 -10.81 7.72
C ASP A 87 0.81 -10.31 8.41
N SER A 88 0.71 -9.02 8.72
CA SER A 88 -0.55 -8.41 9.22
C SER A 88 -1.66 -8.39 8.16
N ASP A 89 -1.30 -8.22 6.88
CA ASP A 89 -2.24 -8.14 5.76
C ASP A 89 -2.66 -9.52 5.20
N GLY A 90 -2.24 -10.63 5.82
CA GLY A 90 -2.76 -11.98 5.58
C GLY A 90 -2.87 -12.39 4.11
N VAL A 91 -1.90 -11.99 3.27
CA VAL A 91 -1.88 -12.38 1.85
C VAL A 91 -1.46 -13.86 1.79
N ARG A 92 -2.44 -14.75 1.59
CA ARG A 92 -2.13 -16.12 1.15
C ARG A 92 -1.37 -16.03 -0.18
N PRO A 93 -0.30 -16.83 -0.39
CA PRO A 93 0.34 -16.90 -1.69
C PRO A 93 -0.70 -17.30 -2.74
N ASP A 94 -0.66 -16.62 -3.89
CA ASP A 94 -1.40 -17.02 -5.09
C ASP A 94 -0.90 -18.41 -5.50
N PRO A 95 -1.77 -19.43 -5.68
CA PRO A 95 -1.34 -20.77 -6.08
C PRO A 95 -0.85 -20.85 -7.55
N SER A 96 -0.52 -19.72 -8.17
CA SER A 96 -0.16 -19.59 -9.58
C SER A 96 1.32 -19.25 -9.84
N ASP A 97 2.18 -19.19 -8.81
CA ASP A 97 3.65 -19.14 -8.92
C ASP A 97 4.31 -20.49 -8.60
#